data_AF-A0A927Y3K6-F1
#
_entry.id   AF-A0A927Y3K6-F1
#
_cell.length_a   1.000
_cell.length_b   1.000
_cell.length_c   1.000
_cell.angle_alpha   90.00
_cell.angle_beta   90.00
_cell.angle_gamma   90.00
#
_symmetry.space_group_name_H-M   'P 1'
#
loop_
_entity.id
_entity.type
_entity.pdbx_description
1 polymer ?
#
loop_
_entity_poly.entity_id
_entity_poly.type
_entity_poly.pdbx_seq_one_letter_code
_entity_poly.pdbx_strand_id
1 'polypeptide(L)'
;MLFFHKPGIVNVRMIITEEKILSNIDKVQKMINPNSKKQIVQLDEDAFFKDLIDSIKTYLIEYPKKKNFPAGVYRAAYGLVEYATNQFEENTKKIETLIRQREKNINVANNLKGLLDSVENKEKDWKSKVKQATTVLSEDVIQALVVVGKAKNKKNDNYNDAIKLIKARISNLETNLHIEIDMERIEDRSKALSYIGIEIAEALKGIPAPVEDEKAQVIEQTEENEYLAQTRFEVKPSLWQRIKTSKLVRTIAYICKVKVVLQLPALPEGRGEN
;
A
#
# COMPACT_ATOMS: atom_id res chain seq x y z
N MET A 1 -7.19 -62.58 -32.79
CA MET A 1 -8.13 -61.48 -32.51
C MET A 1 -7.36 -60.37 -31.81
N LEU A 2 -7.19 -59.22 -32.47
CA LEU A 2 -6.56 -58.01 -31.92
C LEU A 2 -7.65 -57.18 -31.24
N PHE A 3 -7.66 -57.13 -29.91
CA PHE A 3 -8.52 -56.21 -29.16
C PHE A 3 -7.76 -54.92 -28.86
N PHE A 4 -7.86 -53.96 -29.77
CA PHE A 4 -7.49 -52.58 -29.49
C PHE A 4 -8.50 -51.99 -28.49
N HIS A 5 -8.10 -51.87 -27.23
CA HIS A 5 -8.82 -51.02 -26.27
C HIS A 5 -8.51 -49.56 -26.60
N LYS A 6 -9.51 -48.80 -27.04
CA LYS A 6 -9.44 -47.33 -27.07
C LYS A 6 -9.35 -46.84 -25.62
N PRO A 7 -8.32 -46.07 -25.22
CA PRO A 7 -8.35 -45.40 -23.92
C PRO A 7 -9.47 -44.36 -23.95
N GLY A 8 -10.39 -44.50 -23.00
CA GLY A 8 -11.47 -43.55 -22.79
C GLY A 8 -10.91 -42.14 -22.61
N ILE A 9 -11.58 -41.17 -23.21
CA ILE A 9 -11.29 -39.74 -23.05
C ILE A 9 -11.37 -39.45 -21.55
N VAL A 10 -10.20 -39.27 -20.93
CA VAL A 10 -10.10 -38.84 -19.54
C VAL A 10 -10.67 -37.43 -19.51
N ASN A 11 -11.82 -37.28 -18.87
CA ASN A 11 -12.43 -35.99 -18.63
C ASN A 11 -11.52 -35.25 -17.64
N VAL A 12 -10.56 -34.47 -18.15
CA VAL A 12 -9.63 -33.65 -17.34
C VAL A 12 -10.41 -32.45 -16.79
N ARG A 13 -11.44 -32.71 -15.97
CA ARG A 13 -11.82 -31.73 -14.95
C ARG A 13 -10.61 -31.67 -14.03
N MET A 14 -9.82 -30.62 -14.17
CA MET A 14 -8.67 -30.34 -13.32
C MET A 14 -9.18 -30.34 -11.86
N ILE A 15 -8.98 -31.44 -11.13
CA ILE A 15 -9.37 -31.54 -9.73
C ILE A 15 -8.44 -30.58 -9.01
N ILE A 16 -8.94 -29.39 -8.69
CA ILE A 16 -8.24 -28.46 -7.82
C ILE A 16 -8.16 -29.15 -6.45
N THR A 17 -6.97 -29.67 -6.12
CA THR A 17 -6.69 -30.32 -4.84
C THR A 17 -6.47 -29.26 -3.76
N GLU A 18 -6.73 -29.63 -2.50
CA GLU A 18 -6.43 -28.80 -1.33
C GLU A 18 -4.97 -28.30 -1.34
N GLU A 19 -4.02 -29.19 -1.64
CA GLU A 19 -2.59 -28.88 -1.75
C GLU A 19 -2.30 -27.78 -2.78
N LYS A 20 -2.99 -27.82 -3.93
CA LYS A 20 -2.84 -26.81 -4.98
C LYS A 20 -3.31 -25.43 -4.50
N ILE A 21 -4.41 -25.37 -3.75
CA ILE A 21 -4.93 -24.11 -3.22
C ILE A 21 -4.05 -23.55 -2.11
N LEU A 22 -3.55 -24.40 -1.21
CA LEU A 22 -2.58 -23.99 -0.20
C LEU A 22 -1.31 -23.43 -0.85
N SER A 23 -0.81 -24.09 -1.91
CA SER A 23 0.32 -23.57 -2.69
C SER A 23 0.02 -22.24 -3.37
N ASN A 24 -1.19 -22.05 -3.90
CA ASN A 24 -1.60 -20.78 -4.51
C ASN A 24 -1.68 -19.66 -3.45
N ILE A 25 -2.23 -19.93 -2.27
CA ILE A 25 -2.29 -18.98 -1.16
C ILE A 25 -0.87 -18.54 -0.73
N ASP A 26 0.07 -19.48 -0.57
CA ASP A 26 1.46 -19.16 -0.23
C ASP A 26 2.16 -18.32 -1.31
N LYS A 27 1.91 -18.61 -2.60
CA LYS A 27 2.42 -17.79 -3.71
C LYS A 27 1.88 -16.37 -3.66
N VAL A 28 0.57 -16.21 -3.48
CA VAL A 28 -0.07 -14.89 -3.33
C VAL A 28 0.55 -14.14 -2.16
N GLN A 29 0.68 -14.78 -0.99
CA GLN A 29 1.26 -14.18 0.21
C GLN A 29 2.71 -13.69 -0.02
N LYS A 30 3.53 -14.45 -0.78
CA LYS A 30 4.88 -14.05 -1.15
C LYS A 30 4.92 -12.86 -2.11
N MET A 31 3.97 -12.76 -3.03
CA MET A 31 3.88 -11.64 -3.99
C MET A 31 3.47 -10.33 -3.32
N ILE A 32 2.62 -10.38 -2.29
CA ILE A 32 2.20 -9.18 -1.55
C ILE A 32 3.13 -8.79 -0.40
N ASN A 33 4.12 -9.62 -0.08
CA ASN A 33 5.05 -9.34 1.01
C ASN A 33 6.01 -8.19 0.63
N PRO A 34 6.04 -7.08 1.38
CA PRO A 34 6.87 -5.92 1.06
C PRO A 34 8.37 -6.20 1.11
N ASN A 35 8.80 -7.25 1.82
CA ASN A 35 10.19 -7.66 1.98
C ASN A 35 10.63 -8.70 0.93
N SER A 36 9.72 -9.21 0.10
CA SER A 36 10.10 -10.17 -0.93
C SER A 36 10.80 -9.44 -2.07
N LYS A 37 11.90 -10.02 -2.56
CA LYS A 37 12.64 -9.50 -3.73
C LYS A 37 11.84 -9.63 -5.04
N LYS A 38 10.67 -10.27 -5.02
CA LYS A 38 9.87 -10.58 -6.21
C LYS A 38 8.63 -9.68 -6.28
N GLN A 39 8.76 -8.73 -7.19
CA GLN A 39 7.72 -8.04 -7.96
C GLN A 39 6.73 -7.14 -7.20
N ILE A 40 6.65 -5.88 -7.64
CA ILE A 40 5.57 -4.96 -7.33
C ILE A 40 4.38 -5.45 -8.13
N VAL A 41 3.34 -5.97 -7.47
CA VAL A 41 2.10 -6.36 -8.15
C VAL A 41 1.45 -5.09 -8.69
N GLN A 42 1.60 -4.83 -9.98
CA GLN A 42 0.73 -3.93 -10.72
C GLN A 42 -0.54 -4.71 -11.05
N LEU A 43 -1.56 -4.55 -10.22
CA LEU A 43 -2.78 -5.35 -10.27
C LEU A 43 -3.40 -5.39 -11.69
N ASP A 44 -3.32 -4.28 -12.43
CA ASP A 44 -3.93 -4.17 -13.76
C ASP A 44 -3.22 -5.05 -14.81
N GLU A 45 -1.90 -5.20 -14.70
CA GLU A 45 -1.06 -5.92 -15.66
C GLU A 45 -0.72 -7.36 -15.24
N ASP A 46 -0.90 -7.70 -13.96
CA ASP A 46 -0.55 -9.02 -13.43
C ASP A 46 -1.70 -10.04 -13.58
N ALA A 47 -1.82 -10.59 -14.79
CA ALA A 47 -2.76 -11.66 -15.10
C ALA A 47 -2.53 -12.91 -14.23
N PHE A 48 -1.26 -13.23 -13.92
CA PHE A 48 -0.91 -14.39 -13.09
C PHE A 48 -1.44 -14.22 -11.65
N PHE A 49 -1.29 -13.04 -11.07
CA PHE A 49 -1.87 -12.73 -9.75
C PHE A 49 -3.40 -12.89 -9.76
N LYS A 50 -4.08 -12.33 -10.76
CA LYS A 50 -5.54 -12.45 -10.92
C LYS A 50 -5.98 -13.91 -11.04
N ASP A 51 -5.28 -14.71 -11.84
CA ASP A 51 -5.55 -16.15 -12.01
C ASP A 51 -5.38 -16.94 -10.69
N LEU A 52 -4.39 -16.59 -9.87
CA LEU A 52 -4.20 -17.20 -8.56
C LEU A 52 -5.36 -16.87 -7.61
N ILE A 53 -5.80 -15.61 -7.57
CA ILE A 53 -6.94 -15.19 -6.75
C ILE A 53 -8.23 -15.85 -7.22
N ASP A 54 -8.48 -15.88 -8.53
CA ASP A 54 -9.67 -16.53 -9.09
C ASP A 54 -9.66 -18.03 -8.79
N SER A 55 -8.52 -18.71 -8.94
CA SER A 55 -8.40 -20.12 -8.55
C SER A 55 -8.73 -20.37 -7.08
N ILE A 56 -8.31 -19.48 -6.16
CA ILE A 56 -8.66 -19.58 -4.74
C ILE A 56 -10.15 -19.32 -4.55
N LYS A 57 -10.68 -18.25 -5.15
CA LYS A 57 -12.10 -17.87 -5.09
C LYS A 57 -13.02 -18.97 -5.60
N THR A 58 -12.76 -19.53 -6.78
CA THR A 58 -13.54 -20.63 -7.36
C THR A 58 -13.56 -21.82 -6.42
N TYR A 59 -12.42 -22.19 -5.82
CA TYR A 59 -12.39 -23.28 -4.84
C TYR A 59 -13.23 -22.96 -3.60
N LEU A 60 -13.11 -21.75 -3.04
CA LEU A 60 -13.88 -21.32 -1.87
C LEU A 60 -15.40 -21.29 -2.14
N ILE A 61 -15.83 -20.97 -3.37
CA ILE A 61 -17.26 -20.93 -3.75
C ILE A 61 -17.80 -22.32 -4.12
N GLU A 62 -17.01 -23.16 -4.79
CA GLU A 62 -17.47 -24.46 -5.29
C GLU A 62 -17.41 -25.57 -4.23
N TYR A 63 -16.42 -25.52 -3.33
CA TYR A 63 -16.22 -26.55 -2.31
C TYR A 63 -17.29 -26.63 -1.19
N PRO A 64 -17.97 -25.56 -0.72
CA PRO A 64 -19.00 -25.67 0.34
C PRO A 64 -20.21 -26.54 -0.03
N LYS A 65 -20.30 -27.06 -1.27
CA LYS A 65 -21.28 -28.08 -1.66
C LYS A 65 -20.93 -29.50 -1.16
N LYS A 66 -19.75 -29.71 -0.54
CA LYS A 66 -19.32 -30.96 0.09
C LYS A 66 -19.46 -30.87 1.61
N LYS A 67 -19.81 -31.99 2.26
CA LYS A 67 -20.30 -32.04 3.66
C LYS A 67 -19.42 -31.34 4.72
N ASN A 68 -18.10 -31.26 4.53
CA ASN A 68 -17.16 -30.53 5.42
C ASN A 68 -16.08 -29.82 4.59
N PHE A 69 -15.80 -28.55 4.89
CA PHE A 69 -14.74 -27.76 4.26
C PHE A 69 -13.37 -28.03 4.93
N PRO A 70 -12.23 -28.06 4.22
CA PRO A 70 -10.94 -28.42 4.81
C PRO A 70 -10.43 -27.31 5.73
N ALA A 71 -10.07 -27.68 6.96
CA ALA A 71 -9.64 -26.71 7.98
C ALA A 71 -8.35 -25.97 7.59
N GLY A 72 -7.41 -26.65 6.92
CA GLY A 72 -6.16 -26.05 6.45
C GLY A 72 -6.39 -24.92 5.46
N VAL A 73 -7.20 -25.17 4.43
CA VAL A 73 -7.56 -24.13 3.43
C VAL A 73 -8.31 -22.97 4.09
N TYR A 74 -9.20 -23.26 5.05
CA TYR A 74 -9.98 -22.24 5.73
C TYR A 74 -9.06 -21.29 6.49
N ARG A 75 -8.19 -21.85 7.35
CA ARG A 75 -7.22 -21.06 8.13
C ARG A 75 -6.28 -20.28 7.23
N ALA A 76 -5.77 -20.88 6.16
CA ALA A 76 -4.87 -20.24 5.22
C ALA A 76 -5.53 -19.05 4.48
N ALA A 77 -6.77 -19.21 4.03
CA ALA A 77 -7.50 -18.16 3.33
C ALA A 77 -7.84 -16.98 4.27
N TYR A 78 -8.27 -17.26 5.51
CA TYR A 78 -8.46 -16.21 6.53
C TYR A 78 -7.15 -15.51 6.88
N GLY A 79 -6.06 -16.26 7.04
CA GLY A 79 -4.73 -15.72 7.30
C GLY A 79 -4.24 -14.82 6.16
N LEU A 80 -4.53 -15.18 4.91
CA LEU A 80 -4.21 -14.34 3.76
C LEU A 80 -4.98 -13.00 3.77
N VAL A 81 -6.28 -13.03 4.07
CA VAL A 81 -7.11 -11.82 4.17
C VAL A 81 -6.65 -10.94 5.33
N GLU A 82 -6.34 -11.53 6.48
CA GLU A 82 -5.82 -10.81 7.65
C GLU A 82 -4.48 -10.15 7.33
N TYR A 83 -3.55 -10.90 6.73
CA TYR A 83 -2.26 -10.37 6.30
C TYR A 83 -2.43 -9.21 5.33
N ALA A 84 -3.32 -9.37 4.33
CA ALA A 84 -3.59 -8.32 3.35
C ALA A 84 -4.17 -7.05 4.00
N THR A 85 -5.07 -7.22 4.97
CA THR A 85 -5.68 -6.12 5.72
C THR A 85 -4.63 -5.37 6.55
N ASN A 86 -3.79 -6.09 7.28
CA ASN A 86 -2.72 -5.50 8.10
C ASN A 86 -1.73 -4.71 7.23
N GLN A 87 -1.32 -5.27 6.09
CA GLN A 87 -0.44 -4.58 5.15
C GLN A 87 -1.10 -3.34 4.53
N PHE A 88 -2.41 -3.37 4.27
CA PHE A 88 -3.15 -2.21 3.78
C PHE A 88 -3.19 -1.07 4.82
N GLU A 89 -3.40 -1.41 6.10
CA GLU A 89 -3.33 -0.42 7.19
C GLU A 89 -1.94 0.20 7.33
N GLU A 90 -0.89 -0.62 7.26
CA GLU A 90 0.50 -0.13 7.28
C GLU A 90 0.80 0.81 6.10
N ASN A 91 0.32 0.46 4.90
CA ASN A 91 0.45 1.30 3.71
C ASN A 91 -0.29 2.63 3.87
N THR A 92 -1.49 2.62 4.47
CA THR A 92 -2.26 3.84 4.74
C THR A 92 -1.49 4.79 5.67
N LYS A 93 -0.87 4.27 6.73
CA LYS A 93 -0.02 5.06 7.62
C LYS A 93 1.20 5.65 6.90
N LYS A 94 1.84 4.87 6.02
CA LYS A 94 2.97 5.36 5.20
C LYS A 94 2.54 6.49 4.27
N ILE A 95 1.42 6.33 3.57
CA ILE A 95 0.83 7.39 2.73
C ILE A 95 0.58 8.65 3.56
N GLU A 96 0.00 8.53 4.75
CA GLU A 96 -0.24 9.69 5.62
C GLU A 96 1.06 10.42 5.96
N THR A 97 2.13 9.69 6.29
CA THR A 97 3.44 10.32 6.56
C THR A 97 4.01 11.04 5.34
N LEU A 98 3.86 10.46 4.16
CA LEU A 98 4.31 11.04 2.88
C LEU A 98 3.52 12.30 2.53
N ILE A 99 2.20 12.31 2.74
CA ILE A 99 1.34 13.48 2.54
C ILE A 99 1.79 14.62 3.47
N ARG A 100 1.98 14.34 4.76
CA ARG A 100 2.47 15.35 5.73
C ARG A 100 3.84 15.90 5.34
N GLN A 101 4.71 15.06 4.79
CA GLN A 101 6.01 15.50 4.29
C GLN A 101 5.87 16.40 3.05
N ARG A 102 5.00 16.03 2.09
CA ARG A 102 4.69 16.84 0.90
C ARG A 102 4.13 18.21 1.31
N GLU A 103 3.18 18.25 2.23
CA GLU A 103 2.63 19.51 2.76
C GLU A 103 3.71 20.41 3.37
N LYS A 104 4.61 19.83 4.19
CA LYS A 104 5.75 20.57 4.73
C LYS A 104 6.65 21.13 3.62
N ASN A 105 6.95 20.32 2.59
CA ASN A 105 7.80 20.75 1.48
C ASN A 105 7.15 21.88 0.67
N ILE A 106 5.84 21.79 0.39
CA ILE A 106 5.08 22.85 -0.28
C ILE A 106 5.10 24.14 0.55
N ASN A 107 4.92 24.05 1.87
CA ASN A 107 5.01 25.21 2.75
C ASN A 107 6.40 25.85 2.73
N VAL A 108 7.46 25.03 2.75
CA VAL A 108 8.85 25.52 2.64
C VAL A 108 9.09 26.16 1.27
N ALA A 109 8.56 25.60 0.19
CA ALA A 109 8.66 26.16 -1.15
C ALA A 109 7.99 27.54 -1.24
N ASN A 110 6.77 27.66 -0.72
CA ASN A 110 6.03 28.94 -0.65
C ASN A 110 6.79 29.99 0.16
N ASN A 111 7.32 29.60 1.32
CA ASN A 111 8.15 30.48 2.14
C ASN A 111 9.42 30.92 1.41
N LEU A 112 10.10 29.99 0.72
CA LEU A 112 11.30 30.29 -0.06
C LEU A 112 11.00 31.21 -1.25
N LYS A 113 9.86 31.01 -1.92
CA LYS A 113 9.39 31.87 -3.01
C LYS A 113 9.12 33.30 -2.54
N GLY A 114 8.36 33.46 -1.46
CA GLY A 114 8.13 34.78 -0.87
C GLY A 114 9.43 35.42 -0.37
N LEU A 115 10.35 34.63 0.18
CA LEU A 115 11.67 35.12 0.59
C LEU A 115 12.51 35.58 -0.60
N LEU A 116 12.52 34.81 -1.70
CA LEU A 116 13.19 35.18 -2.93
C LEU A 116 12.62 36.50 -3.48
N ASP A 117 11.30 36.66 -3.50
CA ASP A 117 10.65 37.90 -3.95
C ASP A 117 11.05 39.10 -3.08
N SER A 118 11.05 38.95 -1.75
CA SER A 118 11.50 40.00 -0.83
C SER A 118 12.97 40.38 -1.02
N VAL A 119 13.82 39.38 -1.32
CA VAL A 119 15.26 39.58 -1.58
C VAL A 119 15.48 40.26 -2.94
N GLU A 120 14.77 39.86 -3.99
CA GLU A 120 14.85 40.45 -5.32
C GLU A 120 14.37 41.90 -5.34
N ASN A 121 13.30 42.20 -4.59
CA ASN A 121 12.75 43.55 -4.44
C ASN A 121 13.51 44.40 -3.41
N LYS A 122 14.48 43.81 -2.70
CA LYS A 122 15.31 44.48 -1.68
C LYS A 122 14.48 45.18 -0.60
N GLU A 123 13.44 44.51 -0.11
CA GLU A 123 12.61 45.00 0.99
C GLU A 123 13.46 45.33 2.23
N LYS A 124 13.10 46.36 3.00
CA LYS A 124 13.95 46.87 4.09
C LYS A 124 14.36 45.81 5.12
N ASP A 125 13.56 44.77 5.28
CA ASP A 125 13.69 43.69 6.26
C ASP A 125 14.15 42.34 5.67
N TRP A 126 14.49 42.26 4.37
CA TRP A 126 14.86 40.99 3.72
C TRP A 126 15.99 40.24 4.45
N LYS A 127 16.98 40.98 4.99
CA LYS A 127 18.10 40.38 5.73
C LYS A 127 17.66 39.70 7.02
N SER A 128 16.64 40.23 7.68
CA SER A 128 16.05 39.64 8.88
C SER A 128 15.30 38.36 8.53
N LYS A 129 14.48 38.40 7.47
CA LYS A 129 13.75 37.24 6.95
C LYS A 129 14.70 36.10 6.57
N VAL A 130 15.81 36.39 5.89
CA VAL A 130 16.83 35.38 5.53
C VAL A 130 17.49 34.74 6.76
N LYS A 131 17.78 35.53 7.81
CA LYS A 131 18.32 35.00 9.08
C LYS A 131 17.35 34.06 9.77
N GLN A 132 16.05 34.41 9.80
CA GLN A 132 15.02 33.55 10.39
C GLN A 132 14.87 32.23 9.62
N ALA A 133 15.03 32.26 8.29
CA ALA A 133 14.91 31.08 7.45
C ALA A 133 16.09 30.09 7.55
N THR A 134 17.19 30.46 8.22
CA THR A 134 18.40 29.63 8.36
C THR A 134 18.15 28.34 9.17
N THR A 135 17.10 28.30 9.98
CA THR A 135 16.73 27.09 10.75
C THR A 135 15.99 26.04 9.92
N VAL A 136 15.42 26.44 8.77
CA VAL A 136 14.55 25.60 7.94
C VAL A 136 15.18 25.30 6.58
N LEU A 137 15.86 26.28 5.99
CA LEU A 137 16.52 26.15 4.71
C LEU A 137 17.96 25.68 4.86
N SER A 138 18.46 25.01 3.83
CA SER A 138 19.85 24.58 3.76
C SER A 138 20.80 25.76 3.54
N GLU A 139 22.05 25.63 4.02
CA GLU A 139 23.04 26.71 4.01
C GLU A 139 23.36 27.22 2.59
N ASP A 140 23.37 26.33 1.60
CA ASP A 140 23.56 26.65 0.18
C ASP A 140 22.47 27.60 -0.36
N VAL A 141 21.21 27.35 0.00
CA VAL A 141 20.07 28.20 -0.38
C VAL A 141 20.17 29.57 0.30
N ILE A 142 20.55 29.60 1.58
CA ILE A 142 20.77 30.85 2.32
C ILE A 142 21.89 31.66 1.67
N GLN A 143 23.02 31.04 1.33
CA GLN A 143 24.12 31.69 0.63
C GLN A 143 23.67 32.26 -0.72
N ALA A 144 22.93 31.47 -1.50
CA ALA A 144 22.37 31.92 -2.77
C ALA A 144 21.45 33.14 -2.59
N LEU A 145 20.56 33.15 -1.59
CA LEU A 145 19.70 34.29 -1.28
C LEU A 145 20.51 35.54 -0.91
N VAL A 146 21.59 35.39 -0.14
CA VAL A 146 22.48 36.50 0.21
C VAL A 146 23.19 37.07 -1.03
N VAL A 147 23.61 36.21 -1.96
CA VAL A 147 24.20 36.63 -3.24
C VAL A 147 23.17 37.43 -4.06
N VAL A 148 21.93 36.94 -4.16
CA VAL A 148 20.83 37.63 -4.86
C VAL A 148 20.56 39.00 -4.24
N GLY A 149 20.43 39.10 -2.91
CA GLY A 149 20.12 40.36 -2.24
C GLY A 149 21.23 41.41 -2.28
N LYS A 150 22.51 40.98 -2.32
CA LYS A 150 23.67 41.87 -2.45
C LYS A 150 23.95 42.31 -3.89
N ALA A 151 23.42 41.61 -4.88
CA ALA A 151 23.69 41.90 -6.28
C ALA A 151 23.18 43.31 -6.66
N LYS A 152 24.06 44.10 -7.29
CA LYS A 152 23.72 45.42 -7.84
C LYS A 152 23.13 45.33 -9.26
N ASN A 153 23.57 44.34 -10.04
CA ASN A 153 23.16 44.13 -11.42
C ASN A 153 22.61 42.70 -11.59
N LYS A 154 21.42 42.60 -12.20
CA LYS A 154 20.73 41.33 -12.48
C LYS A 154 21.36 40.52 -13.62
N LYS A 155 22.36 41.06 -14.31
CA LYS A 155 23.07 40.39 -15.42
C LYS A 155 24.36 39.67 -15.01
N ASN A 156 24.72 39.64 -13.73
CA ASN A 156 25.91 38.95 -13.25
C ASN A 156 25.69 37.42 -13.27
N ASP A 157 26.67 36.65 -13.74
CA ASP A 157 26.63 35.19 -13.75
C ASP A 157 26.36 34.61 -12.36
N ASN A 158 27.04 35.12 -11.33
CA ASN A 158 26.84 34.69 -9.95
C ASN A 158 25.39 34.91 -9.44
N TYR A 159 24.73 35.96 -9.93
CA TYR A 159 23.33 36.24 -9.60
C TYR A 159 22.39 35.27 -10.31
N ASN A 160 22.62 35.04 -11.61
CA ASN A 160 21.83 34.13 -12.41
C ASN A 160 21.94 32.69 -11.90
N ASP A 161 23.13 32.26 -11.51
CA ASP A 161 23.36 30.92 -10.97
C ASP A 161 22.71 30.74 -9.60
N ALA A 162 22.79 31.74 -8.72
CA ALA A 162 22.08 31.75 -7.45
C ALA A 162 20.56 31.67 -7.62
N ILE A 163 19.99 32.41 -8.58
CA ILE A 163 18.56 32.33 -8.89
C ILE A 163 18.18 30.96 -9.44
N LYS A 164 18.96 30.41 -10.36
CA LYS A 164 18.70 29.07 -10.92
C LYS A 164 18.69 28.02 -9.81
N LEU A 165 19.65 28.07 -8.88
CA LEU A 165 19.71 27.16 -7.74
C LEU A 165 18.46 27.27 -6.87
N ILE A 166 18.05 28.49 -6.49
CA ILE A 166 16.86 28.70 -5.65
C ILE A 166 15.60 28.25 -6.38
N LYS A 167 15.43 28.60 -7.66
CA LYS A 167 14.27 28.18 -8.47
C LYS A 167 14.21 26.67 -8.65
N ALA A 168 15.33 26.02 -8.90
CA ALA A 168 15.41 24.56 -8.94
C ALA A 168 15.03 23.95 -7.59
N ARG A 169 15.48 24.55 -6.47
CA ARG A 169 15.11 24.09 -5.14
C ARG A 169 13.61 24.23 -4.86
N ILE A 170 13.01 25.37 -5.22
CA ILE A 170 11.56 25.59 -5.13
C ILE A 170 10.83 24.53 -5.96
N SER A 171 11.22 24.34 -7.23
CA SER A 171 10.59 23.36 -8.11
C SER A 171 10.68 21.93 -7.54
N ASN A 172 11.81 21.53 -6.98
CA ASN A 172 11.96 20.22 -6.35
C ASN A 172 11.06 20.05 -5.11
N LEU A 173 10.90 21.12 -4.31
CA LEU A 173 10.03 21.13 -3.13
C LEU A 173 8.54 21.24 -3.46
N GLU A 174 8.17 21.78 -4.63
CA GLU A 174 6.78 21.82 -5.11
C GLU A 174 6.39 20.49 -5.77
N THR A 175 7.21 20.02 -6.70
CA THR A 175 6.96 18.78 -7.47
C THR A 175 6.96 17.54 -6.57
N ASN A 176 7.88 17.46 -5.59
CA ASN A 176 7.99 16.32 -4.68
C ASN A 176 8.02 14.95 -5.41
N LEU A 177 8.65 14.89 -6.59
CA LEU A 177 8.56 13.73 -7.50
C LEU A 177 8.86 12.39 -6.81
N HIS A 178 9.84 12.35 -5.92
CA HIS A 178 10.17 11.13 -5.15
C HIS A 178 9.01 10.65 -4.27
N ILE A 179 8.32 11.58 -3.60
CA ILE A 179 7.16 11.27 -2.76
C ILE A 179 5.99 10.80 -3.63
N GLU A 180 5.80 11.42 -4.80
CA GLU A 180 4.75 11.02 -5.75
C GLU A 180 4.93 9.60 -6.27
N ILE A 181 6.15 9.27 -6.71
CA ILE A 181 6.51 7.91 -7.15
C ILE A 181 6.30 6.89 -6.02
N ASP A 182 6.73 7.22 -4.79
CA ASP A 182 6.55 6.34 -3.64
C ASP A 182 5.07 6.15 -3.28
N MET A 183 4.25 7.21 -3.38
CA MET A 183 2.80 7.13 -3.17
C MET A 183 2.12 6.27 -4.22
N GLU A 184 2.43 6.45 -5.51
CA GLU A 184 1.88 5.65 -6.62
C GLU A 184 2.20 4.16 -6.44
N ARG A 185 3.46 3.85 -6.11
CA ARG A 185 3.88 2.47 -5.82
C ARG A 185 3.14 1.87 -4.62
N ILE A 186 2.91 2.64 -3.56
CA ILE A 186 2.13 2.17 -2.39
C ILE A 186 0.65 2.02 -2.77
N GLU A 187 0.11 2.90 -3.62
CA GLU A 187 -1.25 2.84 -4.11
C GLU A 187 -1.51 1.54 -4.89
N ASP A 188 -0.64 1.19 -5.84
CA ASP A 188 -0.79 -0.03 -6.64
C ASP A 188 -0.75 -1.30 -5.79
N ARG A 189 0.16 -1.32 -4.80
CA ARG A 189 0.19 -2.40 -3.79
C ARG A 189 -1.11 -2.43 -2.99
N SER A 190 -1.63 -1.27 -2.61
CA SER A 190 -2.86 -1.17 -1.84
C SER A 190 -4.08 -1.61 -2.65
N LYS A 191 -4.10 -1.39 -3.97
CA LYS A 191 -5.11 -1.95 -4.89
C LYS A 191 -5.07 -3.48 -4.88
N ALA A 192 -3.89 -4.08 -5.01
CA ALA A 192 -3.74 -5.54 -4.97
C ALA A 192 -4.17 -6.14 -3.62
N LEU A 193 -3.77 -5.53 -2.50
CA LEU A 193 -4.19 -5.94 -1.16
C LEU A 193 -5.71 -5.82 -0.97
N SER A 194 -6.30 -4.74 -1.49
CA SER A 194 -7.75 -4.55 -1.47
C SER A 194 -8.48 -5.60 -2.33
N TYR A 195 -7.92 -5.97 -3.49
CA TYR A 195 -8.50 -6.99 -4.36
C TYR A 195 -8.58 -8.34 -3.66
N ILE A 196 -7.52 -8.75 -2.96
CA ILE A 196 -7.52 -9.95 -2.10
C ILE A 196 -8.62 -9.86 -1.05
N GLY A 197 -8.67 -8.75 -0.33
CA GLY A 197 -9.62 -8.53 0.76
C GLY A 197 -11.07 -8.57 0.29
N ILE A 198 -11.37 -8.14 -0.94
CA ILE A 198 -12.73 -8.20 -1.51
C ILE A 198 -13.05 -9.61 -1.98
N GLU A 199 -12.25 -10.15 -2.90
CA GLU A 199 -12.57 -11.40 -3.60
C GLU A 199 -12.54 -12.62 -2.69
N ILE A 200 -11.55 -12.71 -1.81
CA ILE A 200 -11.38 -13.86 -0.92
C ILE A 200 -12.32 -13.75 0.29
N ALA A 201 -12.48 -12.57 0.90
CA ALA A 201 -13.37 -12.43 2.06
C ALA A 201 -14.84 -12.60 1.69
N GLU A 202 -15.24 -12.16 0.49
CA GLU A 202 -16.59 -12.40 -0.02
C GLU A 202 -16.85 -13.90 -0.20
N ALA A 203 -15.88 -14.64 -0.77
CA ALA A 203 -15.98 -16.09 -0.93
C ALA A 203 -16.02 -16.84 0.42
N LEU A 204 -15.28 -16.37 1.43
CA LEU A 204 -15.27 -16.96 2.77
C LEU A 204 -16.58 -16.77 3.54
N LYS A 205 -17.35 -15.71 3.25
CA LYS A 205 -18.60 -15.40 3.97
C LYS A 205 -19.65 -16.52 3.90
N GLY A 206 -19.61 -17.33 2.84
CA GLY A 206 -20.54 -18.45 2.63
C GLY A 206 -20.09 -19.77 3.25
N ILE A 207 -18.87 -19.87 3.79
CA ILE A 207 -18.30 -21.11 4.30
C ILE A 207 -18.52 -21.19 5.83
N PRO A 208 -19.28 -22.19 6.33
CA PRO A 208 -19.38 -22.39 7.77
C PRO A 208 -18.01 -22.76 8.34
N ALA A 209 -17.71 -22.29 9.56
CA ALA A 209 -16.48 -22.65 10.24
C ALA A 209 -16.39 -24.20 10.33
N PRO A 210 -15.28 -24.81 9.89
CA PRO A 210 -15.13 -26.26 9.95
C PRO A 210 -15.25 -26.70 11.42
N VAL A 211 -16.00 -27.78 11.65
CA VAL A 211 -16.06 -28.44 12.95
C VAL A 211 -14.68 -29.06 13.17
N GLU A 212 -13.92 -28.53 14.13
CA GLU A 212 -12.58 -29.02 14.43
C GLU A 212 -12.69 -30.38 15.13
N ASP A 213 -12.26 -31.46 14.49
CA ASP A 213 -12.07 -32.75 15.16
C ASP A 213 -10.93 -32.59 16.18
N GLU A 214 -11.26 -32.66 17.47
CA GLU A 214 -10.41 -32.44 18.66
C GLU A 214 -9.07 -33.22 18.67
N LYS A 215 -8.89 -34.19 17.78
CA LYS A 215 -7.72 -35.08 17.72
C LYS A 215 -6.49 -34.45 17.08
N ALA A 216 -6.66 -33.45 16.20
CA ALA A 216 -5.53 -32.74 15.59
C ALA A 216 -4.89 -31.73 16.56
N GLN A 217 -5.67 -31.17 17.50
CA GLN A 217 -5.18 -30.20 18.48
C GLN A 217 -4.15 -30.79 19.44
N VAL A 218 -4.25 -32.06 19.84
CA VAL A 218 -3.33 -32.64 20.83
C VAL A 218 -1.91 -32.78 20.28
N ILE A 219 -1.73 -33.04 18.98
CA ILE A 219 -0.40 -33.25 18.40
C ILE A 219 0.28 -31.89 18.14
N GLU A 220 -0.43 -30.94 17.55
CA GLU A 220 0.09 -29.61 17.19
C GLU A 220 0.34 -28.74 18.43
N GLN A 221 -0.54 -28.79 19.44
CA GLN A 221 -0.34 -28.06 20.70
C GLN A 221 0.83 -28.60 21.52
N THR A 222 1.18 -29.88 21.39
CA THR A 222 2.33 -30.44 22.14
C THR A 222 3.64 -29.93 21.55
N GLU A 223 3.75 -29.90 20.23
CA GLU A 223 4.91 -29.33 19.53
C GLU A 223 5.00 -27.81 19.76
N GLU A 224 3.93 -27.06 19.53
CA GLU A 224 3.93 -25.59 19.66
C GLU A 224 4.21 -25.13 21.11
N ASN A 225 3.73 -25.87 22.13
CA ASN A 225 4.06 -25.60 23.54
C ASN A 225 5.51 -25.94 23.91
N GLU A 226 6.11 -26.97 23.31
CA GLU A 226 7.52 -27.33 23.51
C GLU A 226 8.47 -26.29 22.88
N TYR A 227 8.07 -25.68 21.76
CA TYR A 227 8.76 -24.53 21.16
C TYR A 227 8.51 -23.21 21.92
N LEU A 228 7.29 -22.94 22.40
CA LEU A 228 6.96 -21.73 23.17
C LEU A 228 7.58 -21.73 24.59
N ALA A 229 7.75 -22.89 25.21
CA ALA A 229 8.44 -23.01 26.49
C ALA A 229 9.92 -22.57 26.41
N GLN A 230 10.53 -22.66 25.22
CA GLN A 230 11.90 -22.21 24.95
C GLN A 230 12.00 -20.71 24.64
N THR A 231 10.90 -20.04 24.31
CA THR A 231 10.87 -18.59 23.99
C THR A 231 9.70 -17.89 24.67
N ARG A 232 9.85 -17.53 25.95
CA ARG A 232 8.87 -16.72 26.67
C ARG A 232 8.83 -15.29 26.15
N PHE A 233 7.83 -14.97 25.34
CA PHE A 233 7.33 -13.61 25.14
C PHE A 233 5.81 -13.64 25.18
N GLU A 234 5.19 -12.83 26.03
CA GLU A 234 3.77 -12.87 26.35
C GLU A 234 2.90 -12.74 25.08
N VAL A 235 2.18 -13.81 24.73
CA VAL A 235 1.33 -13.88 23.56
C VAL A 235 0.00 -13.19 23.88
N LYS A 236 -0.23 -12.02 23.27
CA LYS A 236 -1.55 -11.37 23.23
C LYS A 236 -2.59 -12.34 22.64
N PRO A 237 -3.87 -12.30 23.05
CA PRO A 237 -4.90 -13.21 22.57
C PRO A 237 -5.00 -13.18 21.03
N SER A 238 -5.21 -14.36 20.44
CA SER A 238 -5.23 -14.53 18.98
C SER A 238 -6.32 -13.66 18.35
N LEU A 239 -5.92 -12.88 17.35
CA LEU A 239 -6.81 -11.99 16.59
C LEU A 239 -7.97 -12.74 15.93
N TRP A 240 -7.86 -14.07 15.79
CA TRP A 240 -8.94 -14.99 15.42
C TRP A 240 -10.18 -14.89 16.30
N GLN A 241 -10.01 -14.71 17.62
CA GLN A 241 -11.14 -14.49 18.53
C GLN A 241 -11.74 -13.08 18.37
N ARG A 242 -10.93 -12.09 17.98
CA ARG A 242 -11.34 -10.70 17.76
C ARG A 242 -12.03 -10.51 16.40
N ILE A 243 -11.65 -11.26 15.36
CA ILE A 243 -12.27 -11.24 14.03
C ILE A 243 -13.66 -11.89 14.06
N LYS A 244 -13.85 -13.00 14.79
CA LYS A 244 -15.17 -13.64 14.96
C LYS A 244 -16.19 -12.75 15.69
N THR A 245 -15.73 -11.83 16.54
CA THR A 245 -16.59 -10.97 17.39
C THR A 245 -16.74 -9.54 16.88
N SER A 246 -15.92 -9.09 15.94
CA SER A 246 -15.86 -7.67 15.61
C SER A 246 -16.68 -7.29 14.39
N LYS A 247 -17.36 -6.15 14.50
CA LYS A 247 -18.07 -5.41 13.43
C LYS A 247 -17.14 -4.98 12.28
N LEU A 248 -15.86 -5.38 12.28
CA LEU A 248 -14.81 -5.02 11.33
C LEU A 248 -15.12 -5.37 9.87
N VAL A 249 -15.81 -6.48 9.61
CA VAL A 249 -16.27 -6.84 8.25
C VAL A 249 -17.25 -5.80 7.69
N ARG A 250 -18.05 -5.15 8.55
CA ARG A 250 -18.94 -4.04 8.14
C ARG A 250 -18.17 -2.73 7.94
N THR A 251 -17.11 -2.49 8.72
CA THR A 251 -16.29 -1.28 8.59
C THR A 251 -15.46 -1.27 7.31
N ILE A 252 -14.93 -2.43 6.89
CA ILE A 252 -14.22 -2.59 5.62
C ILE A 252 -15.17 -2.29 4.43
N ALA A 253 -16.41 -2.79 4.48
CA ALA A 253 -17.43 -2.49 3.48
C ALA A 253 -17.84 -1.00 3.45
N TYR A 254 -17.85 -0.32 4.60
CA TYR A 254 -18.20 1.11 4.70
C TYR A 254 -17.07 2.02 4.21
N ILE A 255 -15.82 1.72 4.57
CA ILE A 255 -14.63 2.46 4.11
C ILE A 255 -14.45 2.30 2.58
N CYS A 256 -14.74 1.12 2.02
CA CYS A 256 -14.69 0.90 0.57
C CYS A 256 -15.82 1.62 -0.19
N LYS A 257 -17.01 1.79 0.40
CA LYS A 257 -18.11 2.57 -0.21
C LYS A 257 -17.83 4.07 -0.26
N VAL A 258 -17.13 4.60 0.74
CA VAL A 258 -16.84 6.05 0.84
C VAL A 258 -15.79 6.49 -0.18
N LYS A 259 -14.94 5.57 -0.69
CA LYS A 259 -13.85 5.91 -1.62
C LYS A 259 -14.23 6.02 -3.11
N VAL A 260 -15.49 5.80 -3.49
CA VAL A 260 -15.96 5.96 -4.90
C VAL A 260 -16.52 7.37 -5.19
N VAL A 261 -16.64 8.24 -4.18
CA VAL A 261 -17.10 9.64 -4.38
C VAL A 261 -16.14 10.61 -3.70
N LEU A 262 -14.88 10.61 -4.13
CA LEU A 262 -14.06 11.82 -4.07
C LEU A 262 -14.29 12.59 -5.37
N GLN A 263 -15.50 13.14 -5.52
CA GLN A 263 -15.67 14.27 -6.43
C GLN A 263 -14.90 15.43 -5.81
N LEU A 264 -13.76 15.75 -6.40
CA LEU A 264 -13.13 17.06 -6.29
C LEU A 264 -14.25 18.10 -6.53
N PRO A 265 -14.55 19.02 -5.60
CA PRO A 265 -15.29 20.21 -6.00
C PRO A 265 -14.37 20.95 -6.98
N ALA A 266 -14.72 20.88 -8.27
CA ALA A 266 -14.05 21.63 -9.31
C ALA A 266 -14.03 23.10 -8.88
N LEU A 267 -12.82 23.66 -8.76
CA LEU A 267 -12.61 25.09 -8.62
C LEU A 267 -13.30 25.79 -9.80
N PRO A 268 -14.03 26.90 -9.58
CA PRO A 268 -14.73 27.59 -10.65
C PRO A 268 -13.70 28.13 -11.64
N GLU A 269 -13.78 27.67 -12.88
CA GLU A 269 -13.03 28.22 -14.00
C GLU A 269 -13.35 29.72 -14.10
N GLY A 270 -12.29 30.53 -14.00
CA GLY A 270 -12.37 31.97 -14.16
C GLY A 270 -12.91 32.31 -15.54
N ARG A 271 -13.99 33.11 -15.57
CA ARG A 271 -14.40 33.87 -16.73
C ARG A 271 -13.23 34.72 -17.21
N GLY A 272 -12.64 34.34 -18.35
CA GLY A 272 -11.87 35.24 -19.18
C GLY A 272 -12.82 36.08 -20.01
N GLU A 273 -12.74 37.40 -19.85
CA GLU A 273 -13.26 38.38 -20.78
C GLU A 273 -12.46 38.30 -22.09
N ASN A 274 -13.16 38.08 -23.20
CA ASN A 274 -13.11 38.87 -24.44
C ASN A 274 -14.19 38.36 -25.40
#